data_AF-A0A968PMJ5-F1
#
_entry.id   AF-A0A968PMJ5-F1
#
_cell.length_a   1.000
_cell.length_b   1.000
_cell.length_c   1.000
_cell.angle_alpha   90.00
_cell.angle_beta   90.00
_cell.angle_gamma   90.00
#
_symmetry.space_group_name_H-M   'P 1'
#
loop_
_entity.id
_entity.type
_entity.pdbx_description
1 polymer ?
#
loop_
_entity_poly.entity_id
_entity_poly.type
_entity_poly.pdbx_seq_one_letter_code
_entity_poly.pdbx_strand_id
1 'polypeptide(L)'
;MVLLMGNEQGTEVLVRPEVRRSLTLWLTPDERQSWHRKAADYWKTRQHYLEAAHHLSLAGFVEQAARLVLEQQQAILDQGPVDELREVLADLSRTRPNDLALWAELKTFAGEVAEFVGDIDAALRDYRQAVGSQAAQPATYALYRLARLLRLKNIDEALVYYDRCVERLLDSEGDTPLLVQVLIDRAWIFIEERCDLQRAEQDLAQRGPALTATIALYGPTCTRRWGSCRIARAI
;
A
#
# COMPACT_ATOMS: atom_id res chain seq x y z
N MET A 1 -19.33 35.71 24.71
CA MET A 1 -18.23 35.38 25.63
C MET A 1 -17.59 34.08 25.14
N VAL A 2 -16.44 34.19 24.46
CA VAL A 2 -15.72 33.03 23.90
C VAL A 2 -14.69 32.59 24.93
N LEU A 3 -14.92 31.45 25.57
CA LEU A 3 -13.96 30.83 26.49
C LEU A 3 -13.01 29.95 25.67
N LEU A 4 -11.87 30.51 25.31
CA LEU A 4 -10.68 29.75 24.94
C LEU A 4 -10.03 29.30 26.25
N MET A 5 -10.28 28.07 26.70
CA MET A 5 -9.55 27.52 27.84
C MET A 5 -8.26 26.89 27.31
N GLY A 6 -7.18 27.64 27.40
CA GLY A 6 -5.82 27.12 27.34
C GLY A 6 -5.48 26.41 28.64
N ASN A 7 -4.80 25.26 28.61
CA ASN A 7 -4.10 24.80 29.81
C ASN A 7 -2.96 25.79 30.18
N GLU A 8 -2.40 25.68 31.39
CA GLU A 8 -1.36 26.60 31.89
C GLU A 8 -0.10 26.66 31.01
N GLN A 9 0.07 25.66 30.13
CA GLN A 9 1.19 25.54 29.19
C GLN A 9 0.85 26.07 27.78
N GLY A 10 -0.40 26.48 27.52
CA GLY A 10 -0.86 26.92 26.20
C GLY A 10 -0.81 25.84 25.11
N THR A 11 -0.78 24.57 25.51
CA THR A 11 -0.65 23.40 24.62
C THR A 11 -1.98 22.78 24.25
N GLU A 12 -3.02 22.97 25.05
CA GLU A 12 -4.38 22.48 24.77
C GLU A 12 -5.35 23.66 24.82
N VAL A 13 -6.11 23.87 23.74
CA VAL A 13 -7.19 24.86 23.72
C VAL A 13 -8.49 24.17 23.37
N LEU A 14 -9.40 24.12 24.34
CA LEU A 14 -10.76 23.63 24.14
C LEU A 14 -11.61 24.72 23.49
N VAL A 15 -11.87 24.56 22.19
CA VAL A 15 -12.78 25.42 21.44
C VAL A 15 -14.10 24.69 21.27
N ARG A 16 -15.20 25.34 21.66
CA ARG A 16 -16.55 24.85 21.36
C ARG A 16 -16.75 24.64 19.85
N PRO A 17 -17.30 23.50 19.39
CA PRO A 17 -17.46 23.21 17.96
C PRO A 17 -18.14 24.34 17.17
N GLU A 18 -19.10 25.03 17.78
CA GLU A 18 -19.88 26.10 17.17
C GLU A 18 -19.05 27.37 16.90
N VAL A 19 -17.98 27.58 17.68
CA VAL A 19 -17.09 28.74 17.54
C VAL A 19 -15.86 28.40 16.70
N ARG A 20 -15.53 27.12 16.56
CA ARG A 20 -14.37 26.63 15.80
C ARG A 20 -14.35 27.16 14.37
N ARG A 21 -15.49 27.08 13.68
CA ARG A 21 -15.64 27.55 12.29
C ARG A 21 -15.42 29.07 12.17
N SER A 22 -15.95 29.85 13.12
CA SER A 22 -15.80 31.30 13.15
C SER A 22 -14.38 31.74 13.50
N LEU A 23 -13.72 31.03 14.43
CA LEU A 23 -12.32 31.28 14.78
C LEU A 23 -11.37 31.00 13.61
N THR A 24 -11.58 29.91 12.86
CA THR A 24 -10.75 29.61 11.68
C THR A 24 -10.87 30.63 10.55
N LEU A 25 -11.91 31.46 10.53
CA LEU A 25 -12.05 32.57 9.57
C LEU A 25 -11.21 33.79 9.96
N TRP A 26 -10.82 33.90 11.23
CA TRP A 26 -10.12 35.07 11.77
C TRP A 26 -8.62 34.81 11.94
N LEU A 27 -8.20 33.56 11.81
CA LEU A 27 -6.80 33.16 11.82
C LEU A 27 -6.16 33.42 10.46
N THR A 28 -4.95 33.99 10.49
CA THR A 28 -4.07 34.06 9.33
C THR A 28 -3.69 32.65 8.84
N PRO A 29 -3.25 32.49 7.57
CA PRO A 29 -2.75 31.20 7.08
C PRO A 29 -1.66 30.59 7.98
N ASP A 30 -0.70 31.39 8.44
CA ASP A 30 0.42 30.96 9.29
C ASP A 30 -0.05 30.50 10.67
N GLU A 31 -1.01 31.21 11.26
CA GLU A 31 -1.62 30.77 12.51
C GLU A 31 -2.33 29.44 12.30
N ARG A 32 -3.22 29.31 11.30
CA ARG A 32 -3.93 28.04 11.03
C ARG A 32 -2.98 26.88 10.86
N GLN A 33 -1.90 27.08 10.10
CA GLN A 33 -0.85 26.08 9.95
C GLN A 33 -0.22 25.70 11.30
N SER A 34 0.14 26.68 12.13
CA SER A 34 0.71 26.47 13.48
C SER A 34 -0.25 25.70 14.39
N TRP A 35 -1.55 26.03 14.35
CA TRP A 35 -2.59 25.35 15.11
C TRP A 35 -2.77 23.90 14.68
N HIS A 36 -2.81 23.63 13.37
CA HIS A 36 -2.89 22.27 12.86
C HIS A 36 -1.63 21.45 13.18
N ARG A 37 -0.44 22.06 13.14
CA ARG A 37 0.79 21.39 13.58
C ARG A 37 0.72 20.99 15.06
N LYS A 38 0.31 21.89 15.94
CA LYS A 38 0.12 21.58 17.38
C LYS A 38 -0.91 20.48 17.60
N ALA A 39 -2.01 20.49 16.85
CA ALA A 39 -3.01 19.44 16.91
C ALA A 39 -2.45 18.09 16.47
N ALA A 40 -1.64 18.05 15.40
CA ALA A 40 -0.97 16.83 14.98
C ALA A 40 -0.04 16.28 16.07
N ASP A 41 0.78 17.13 16.69
CA ASP A 41 1.66 16.72 17.80
C ASP A 41 0.85 16.15 18.97
N TYR A 42 -0.24 16.82 19.35
CA TYR A 42 -1.16 16.35 20.39
C TYR A 42 -1.69 14.93 20.09
N TRP A 43 -2.16 14.66 18.87
CA TRP A 43 -2.71 13.36 18.51
C TRP A 43 -1.64 12.27 18.41
N LYS A 44 -0.44 12.61 17.93
CA LYS A 44 0.72 11.69 17.93
C LYS A 44 1.04 11.19 19.35
N THR A 45 1.03 12.07 20.35
CA THR A 45 1.31 11.65 21.75
C THR A 45 0.30 10.66 22.31
N ARG A 46 -0.92 10.64 21.75
CA ARG A 46 -2.00 9.72 22.12
C ARG A 46 -2.13 8.53 21.16
N GLN A 47 -1.17 8.38 20.23
CA GLN A 47 -1.13 7.30 19.24
C GLN A 47 -2.31 7.29 18.26
N HIS A 48 -3.04 8.40 18.14
CA HIS A 48 -4.08 8.63 17.13
C HIS A 48 -3.44 9.13 15.84
N TYR A 49 -2.75 8.22 15.14
CA TYR A 49 -1.87 8.58 14.03
C TYR A 49 -2.63 9.05 12.77
N LEU A 50 -3.87 8.59 12.57
CA LEU A 50 -4.68 9.00 11.44
C LEU A 50 -5.13 10.46 11.56
N GLU A 51 -5.62 10.85 12.74
CA GLU A 51 -6.01 12.23 13.07
C GLU A 51 -4.80 13.16 13.03
N ALA A 52 -3.65 12.69 13.51
CA ALA A 52 -2.41 13.42 13.38
C ALA A 52 -2.01 13.66 11.91
N ALA A 53 -2.10 12.64 11.05
CA ALA A 53 -1.80 12.77 9.63
C ALA A 53 -2.79 13.72 8.93
N HIS A 54 -4.08 13.65 9.26
CA HIS A 54 -5.09 14.59 8.76
C HIS A 54 -4.71 16.04 9.09
N HIS A 55 -4.34 16.31 10.35
CA HIS A 55 -3.91 17.64 10.75
C HIS A 55 -2.60 18.10 10.11
N LEU A 56 -1.61 17.21 9.91
CA LEU A 56 -0.41 17.53 9.13
C LEU A 56 -0.74 17.90 7.68
N SER A 57 -1.67 17.17 7.06
CA SER A 57 -2.16 17.46 5.70
C SER A 57 -2.81 18.85 5.62
N LEU A 58 -3.72 19.18 6.56
CA LEU A 58 -4.35 20.50 6.65
C LEU A 58 -3.36 21.64 6.92
N ALA A 59 -2.24 21.35 7.59
CA ALA A 59 -1.15 22.29 7.80
C ALA A 59 -0.21 22.42 6.58
N GLY A 60 -0.47 21.69 5.48
CA GLY A 60 0.40 21.68 4.30
C GLY A 60 1.68 20.86 4.46
N PHE A 61 1.85 20.11 5.56
CA PHE A 61 2.99 19.22 5.78
C PHE A 61 2.74 17.83 5.16
N VAL A 62 2.47 17.82 3.85
CA VAL A 62 2.04 16.63 3.09
C VAL A 62 3.02 15.47 3.21
N GLU A 63 4.33 15.73 3.11
CA GLU A 63 5.35 14.68 3.23
C GLU A 63 5.40 14.06 4.63
N GLN A 64 5.25 14.87 5.68
CA GLN A 64 5.23 14.37 7.05
C GLN A 64 3.96 13.56 7.32
N ALA A 65 2.82 14.00 6.78
CA ALA A 65 1.57 13.27 6.87
C ALA A 65 1.67 11.91 6.16
N ALA A 66 2.19 11.88 4.92
CA ALA A 66 2.37 10.66 4.16
C ALA A 66 3.31 9.67 4.86
N ARG A 67 4.45 10.15 5.38
CA ARG A 67 5.37 9.31 6.16
C ARG A 67 4.71 8.76 7.42
N LEU A 68 3.97 9.59 8.16
CA LEU A 68 3.28 9.14 9.37
C LEU A 68 2.28 8.00 9.07
N VAL A 69 1.51 8.14 7.99
CA VAL A 69 0.57 7.09 7.56
C VAL A 69 1.30 5.81 7.18
N LEU A 70 2.42 5.90 6.46
CA LEU A 70 3.20 4.75 6.01
C LEU A 70 3.99 4.07 7.14
N GLU A 71 4.51 4.84 8.09
CA GLU A 71 5.23 4.30 9.25
C GLU A 71 4.29 3.63 10.25
N GLN A 72 3.03 4.08 10.32
CA GLN A 72 2.03 3.63 11.29
C GLN A 72 0.88 2.84 10.65
N GLN A 73 1.09 2.24 9.48
CA GLN A 73 0.05 1.52 8.73
C GLN A 73 -0.71 0.52 9.61
N GLN A 74 0.02 -0.35 10.31
CA GLN A 74 -0.58 -1.39 11.14
C GLN A 74 -1.40 -0.78 12.29
N ALA A 75 -0.83 0.20 13.01
CA ALA A 75 -1.53 0.85 14.11
C ALA A 75 -2.80 1.57 13.64
N ILE A 76 -2.78 2.20 12.46
CA ILE A 76 -3.95 2.87 11.88
C ILE A 76 -5.01 1.84 11.49
N LEU A 77 -4.62 0.74 10.84
CA LEU A 77 -5.56 -0.32 10.43
C LEU A 77 -6.19 -1.02 11.65
N ASP A 78 -5.46 -1.17 12.74
CA ASP A 78 -5.95 -1.83 13.96
C ASP A 78 -6.92 -0.95 14.77
N GLN A 79 -6.79 0.38 14.69
CA GLN A 79 -7.52 1.33 15.54
C GLN A 79 -8.64 2.08 14.82
N GLY A 80 -8.54 2.25 13.50
CA GLY A 80 -9.30 3.25 12.77
C GLY A 80 -10.38 2.68 11.85
N PRO A 81 -11.48 3.42 11.63
CA PRO A 81 -12.41 3.11 10.57
C PRO A 81 -11.73 3.32 9.20
N VAL A 82 -11.79 2.31 8.35
CA VAL A 82 -11.11 2.31 7.04
C VAL A 82 -11.58 3.45 6.13
N ASP A 83 -12.82 3.93 6.28
CA ASP A 83 -13.34 5.06 5.50
C ASP A 83 -12.61 6.37 5.80
N GLU A 84 -12.27 6.66 7.06
CA GLU A 84 -11.49 7.86 7.41
C GLU A 84 -10.07 7.77 6.86
N LEU A 85 -9.48 6.56 6.86
CA LEU A 85 -8.18 6.33 6.23
C LEU A 85 -8.26 6.61 4.72
N ARG A 86 -9.32 6.18 4.05
CA ARG A 86 -9.52 6.47 2.62
C ARG A 86 -9.62 7.97 2.34
N GLU A 87 -10.30 8.73 3.19
CA GLU A 87 -10.38 10.20 3.05
C GLU A 87 -9.00 10.86 3.18
N VAL A 88 -8.22 10.49 4.21
CA VAL A 88 -6.86 11.02 4.39
C VAL A 88 -5.96 10.65 3.22
N LEU A 89 -6.01 9.40 2.74
CA LEU A 89 -5.24 8.97 1.57
C LEU A 89 -5.64 9.70 0.29
N ALA A 90 -6.93 10.00 0.11
CA ALA A 90 -7.42 10.79 -1.02
C ALA A 90 -6.92 12.24 -0.94
N ASP A 91 -6.88 12.85 0.25
CA ASP A 91 -6.33 14.19 0.46
C ASP A 91 -4.84 14.28 0.15
N LEU A 92 -4.06 13.33 0.66
CA LEU A 92 -2.63 13.23 0.37
C LEU A 92 -2.38 12.95 -1.12
N SER A 93 -3.27 12.20 -1.75
CA SER A 93 -3.22 11.95 -3.20
C SER A 93 -3.45 13.20 -4.04
N ARG A 94 -4.35 14.09 -3.61
CA ARG A 94 -4.65 15.34 -4.33
C ARG A 94 -3.52 16.35 -4.23
N THR A 95 -2.87 16.42 -3.07
CA THR A 95 -1.77 17.36 -2.83
C THR A 95 -0.43 16.85 -3.35
N ARG A 96 -0.24 15.51 -3.38
CA ARG A 96 0.91 14.77 -3.91
C ARG A 96 2.26 15.18 -3.26
N PRO A 97 2.89 14.29 -2.45
CA PRO A 97 4.28 14.43 -2.05
C PRO A 97 5.22 14.65 -3.25
N ASN A 98 6.24 15.50 -3.09
CA ASN A 98 7.23 15.75 -4.15
C ASN A 98 8.20 14.57 -4.33
N ASP A 99 8.52 13.88 -3.23
CA ASP A 99 9.32 12.66 -3.24
C ASP A 99 8.58 11.52 -3.98
N LEU A 100 9.17 11.06 -5.09
CA LEU A 100 8.60 10.03 -5.95
C LEU A 100 8.58 8.63 -5.33
N ALA A 101 9.52 8.33 -4.42
CA ALA A 101 9.53 7.08 -3.69
C ALA A 101 8.40 7.07 -2.66
N LEU A 102 8.32 8.14 -1.87
CA LEU A 102 7.23 8.34 -0.92
C LEU A 102 5.86 8.33 -1.61
N TRP A 103 5.76 8.93 -2.81
CA TRP A 103 4.55 8.90 -3.62
C TRP A 103 4.16 7.48 -4.03
N ALA A 104 5.11 6.67 -4.51
CA ALA A 104 4.79 5.29 -4.86
C ALA A 104 4.42 4.45 -3.66
N GLU A 105 5.09 4.61 -2.51
CA GLU A 105 4.70 3.91 -1.28
C GLU A 105 3.28 4.27 -0.85
N LEU A 106 2.96 5.56 -0.84
CA LEU A 106 1.62 6.04 -0.53
C LEU A 106 0.57 5.47 -1.49
N LYS A 107 0.88 5.42 -2.79
CA LYS A 107 -0.04 4.87 -3.79
C LYS A 107 -0.17 3.37 -3.74
N THR A 108 0.90 2.66 -3.43
CA THR A 108 0.85 1.24 -3.12
C THR A 108 -0.08 1.00 -1.95
N PHE A 109 0.12 1.71 -0.83
CA PHE A 109 -0.70 1.53 0.37
C PHE A 109 -2.17 1.90 0.13
N ALA A 110 -2.45 2.98 -0.59
CA ALA A 110 -3.81 3.33 -0.99
C ALA A 110 -4.48 2.24 -1.83
N GLY A 111 -3.72 1.62 -2.76
CA GLY A 111 -4.19 0.47 -3.51
C GLY A 111 -4.51 -0.75 -2.63
N GLU A 112 -3.71 -1.01 -1.60
CA GLU A 112 -3.96 -2.10 -0.64
C GLU A 112 -5.21 -1.87 0.18
N VAL A 113 -5.42 -0.65 0.67
CA VAL A 113 -6.63 -0.26 1.40
C VAL A 113 -7.86 -0.38 0.50
N ALA A 114 -7.76 0.04 -0.76
CA ALA A 114 -8.84 -0.10 -1.75
C ALA A 114 -9.16 -1.58 -2.04
N GLU A 115 -8.15 -2.44 -2.21
CA GLU A 115 -8.33 -3.88 -2.38
C GLU A 115 -8.99 -4.50 -1.14
N PHE A 116 -8.57 -4.10 0.06
CA PHE A 116 -9.14 -4.59 1.33
C PHE A 116 -10.64 -4.30 1.46
N VAL A 117 -11.10 -3.12 1.02
CA VAL A 117 -12.53 -2.77 1.03
C VAL A 117 -13.29 -3.24 -0.22
N GLY A 118 -12.64 -3.96 -1.13
CA GLY A 118 -13.25 -4.49 -2.35
C GLY A 118 -13.44 -3.47 -3.49
N ASP A 119 -12.86 -2.27 -3.39
CA ASP A 119 -12.86 -1.26 -4.46
C ASP A 119 -11.72 -1.55 -5.46
N ILE A 120 -11.93 -2.58 -6.28
CA ILE A 120 -10.93 -3.08 -7.23
C ILE A 120 -10.52 -2.01 -8.26
N ASP A 121 -11.46 -1.16 -8.68
CA ASP A 121 -11.14 -0.12 -9.66
C ASP A 121 -10.29 0.99 -9.05
N ALA A 122 -10.52 1.37 -7.78
CA ALA A 122 -9.60 2.26 -7.07
C ALA A 122 -8.22 1.62 -6.88
N ALA A 123 -8.15 0.35 -6.46
CA ALA A 123 -6.89 -0.35 -6.29
C ALA A 123 -6.05 -0.38 -7.58
N LEU A 124 -6.68 -0.73 -8.71
CA LEU A 124 -6.02 -0.71 -10.02
C LEU A 124 -5.51 0.68 -10.41
N ARG A 125 -6.28 1.75 -10.13
CA ARG A 125 -5.86 3.13 -10.41
C ARG A 125 -4.63 3.51 -9.57
N ASP A 126 -4.66 3.23 -8.28
CA ASP A 126 -3.57 3.61 -7.37
C ASP A 126 -2.29 2.81 -7.63
N TYR A 127 -2.39 1.49 -7.86
CA TYR A 127 -1.22 0.69 -8.25
C TYR A 127 -0.59 1.16 -9.57
N ARG A 128 -1.40 1.52 -10.58
CA ARG A 128 -0.86 2.10 -11.83
C ARG A 128 -0.09 3.39 -11.59
N GLN A 129 -0.56 4.24 -10.67
CA GLN A 129 0.15 5.47 -10.30
C GLN A 129 1.46 5.17 -9.57
N ALA A 130 1.49 4.18 -8.66
CA ALA A 130 2.70 3.73 -7.99
C ALA A 130 3.74 3.20 -9.01
N VAL A 131 3.31 2.35 -9.94
CA VAL A 131 4.17 1.81 -11.01
C VAL A 131 4.79 2.91 -11.88
N GLY A 132 4.06 4.01 -12.09
CA GLY A 132 4.50 5.16 -12.89
C GLY A 132 5.58 6.03 -12.23
N SER A 133 5.87 5.91 -10.93
CA SER A 133 6.78 6.84 -10.23
C SER A 133 8.27 6.60 -10.46
N GLN A 134 8.65 5.51 -11.14
CA GLN A 134 10.04 5.05 -11.35
C GLN A 134 10.84 4.71 -10.08
N ALA A 135 10.24 4.75 -8.88
CA ALA A 135 10.90 4.33 -7.65
C ALA A 135 11.05 2.80 -7.58
N ALA A 136 12.26 2.28 -7.36
CA ALA A 136 12.57 0.87 -7.63
C ALA A 136 11.74 -0.14 -6.80
N GLN A 137 11.79 -0.10 -5.47
CA GLN A 137 11.15 -1.14 -4.65
C GLN A 137 9.61 -0.99 -4.54
N PRO A 138 9.06 0.17 -4.16
CA PRO A 138 7.60 0.31 -3.97
C PRO A 138 6.83 0.08 -5.27
N ALA A 139 7.38 0.51 -6.41
CA ALA A 139 6.77 0.26 -7.71
C ALA A 139 6.82 -1.23 -8.10
N THR A 140 7.82 -1.99 -7.66
CA THR A 140 7.94 -3.42 -7.97
C THR A 140 6.91 -4.24 -7.22
N TYR A 141 6.66 -3.91 -5.95
CA TYR A 141 5.55 -4.54 -5.22
C TYR A 141 4.18 -4.11 -5.77
N ALA A 142 4.01 -2.84 -6.19
CA ALA A 142 2.80 -2.41 -6.90
C ALA A 142 2.59 -3.15 -8.24
N LEU A 143 3.66 -3.47 -8.99
CA LEU A 143 3.58 -4.28 -10.21
C LEU A 143 2.97 -5.66 -9.90
N TYR A 144 3.45 -6.32 -8.85
CA TYR A 144 2.92 -7.61 -8.42
C TYR A 144 1.42 -7.54 -8.08
N ARG A 145 1.02 -6.57 -7.25
CA ARG A 145 -0.38 -6.40 -6.85
C ARG A 145 -1.29 -6.06 -8.02
N LEU A 146 -0.82 -5.20 -8.93
CA LEU A 146 -1.51 -4.88 -10.18
C LEU A 146 -1.71 -6.12 -11.05
N ALA A 147 -0.66 -6.93 -11.25
CA ALA A 147 -0.74 -8.17 -12.02
C ALA A 147 -1.77 -9.14 -11.43
N ARG A 148 -1.76 -9.31 -10.10
CA ARG A 148 -2.68 -10.20 -9.40
C ARG A 148 -4.14 -9.77 -9.56
N LEU A 149 -4.43 -8.46 -9.45
CA LEU A 149 -5.78 -7.94 -9.69
C LEU A 149 -6.20 -8.06 -11.16
N LEU A 150 -5.26 -7.84 -12.09
CA LEU A 150 -5.53 -7.98 -13.51
C LEU A 150 -5.76 -9.42 -13.94
N ARG A 151 -5.22 -10.43 -13.24
CA ARG A 151 -5.52 -11.85 -13.51
C ARG A 151 -7.03 -12.11 -13.58
N LEU A 152 -7.82 -11.41 -12.77
CA LEU A 152 -9.29 -11.52 -12.73
C LEU A 152 -10.00 -10.87 -13.92
N LYS A 153 -9.34 -9.96 -14.65
CA LYS A 153 -9.95 -9.15 -15.73
C LYS A 153 -9.34 -9.45 -17.10
N ASN A 154 -8.02 -9.60 -17.17
CA ASN A 154 -7.24 -9.75 -18.39
C ASN A 154 -5.92 -10.48 -18.08
N ILE A 155 -5.89 -11.78 -18.36
CA ILE A 155 -4.73 -12.65 -18.09
C ILE A 155 -3.51 -12.24 -18.92
N ASP A 156 -3.69 -11.83 -20.18
CA ASP A 156 -2.57 -11.39 -21.03
C ASP A 156 -1.88 -10.15 -20.45
N GLU A 157 -2.67 -9.16 -20.03
CA GLU A 157 -2.14 -7.95 -19.40
C GLU A 157 -1.48 -8.27 -18.05
N ALA A 158 -2.08 -9.17 -17.26
CA ALA A 158 -1.50 -9.64 -16.00
C ALA A 158 -0.10 -10.25 -16.21
N LEU A 159 0.06 -11.12 -17.21
CA LEU A 159 1.34 -11.77 -17.51
C LEU A 159 2.42 -10.75 -17.90
N VAL A 160 2.08 -9.69 -18.65
CA VAL A 160 3.01 -8.59 -18.95
C VAL A 160 3.51 -7.91 -17.67
N TYR A 161 2.63 -7.68 -16.69
CA TYR A 161 3.04 -7.08 -15.42
C TYR A 161 3.82 -8.05 -14.52
N TYR A 162 3.49 -9.34 -14.53
CA TYR A 162 4.29 -10.37 -13.87
C TYR A 162 5.71 -10.45 -14.45
N ASP A 163 5.85 -10.47 -15.78
CA ASP A 163 7.16 -10.50 -16.45
C ASP A 163 8.03 -9.30 -16.04
N ARG A 164 7.45 -8.08 -16.09
CA ARG A 164 8.15 -6.86 -15.64
C ARG A 164 8.52 -6.88 -14.16
N CYS A 165 7.70 -7.51 -13.31
CA CYS A 165 7.99 -7.66 -11.89
C CYS A 165 9.18 -8.60 -11.67
N VAL A 166 9.19 -9.76 -12.35
CA VAL A 166 10.28 -10.72 -12.31
C VAL A 166 11.59 -10.10 -12.79
N GLU A 167 11.58 -9.39 -13.92
CA GLU A 167 12.77 -8.68 -14.45
C GLU A 167 13.38 -7.77 -13.38
N ARG A 168 12.57 -6.90 -12.76
CA ARG A 168 13.05 -5.97 -11.72
C ARG A 168 13.58 -6.66 -10.47
N LEU A 169 12.96 -7.78 -10.07
CA LEU A 169 13.38 -8.53 -8.88
C LEU A 169 14.63 -9.36 -9.12
N LEU A 170 14.89 -9.79 -10.36
CA LEU A 170 16.13 -10.44 -10.75
C LEU A 170 17.29 -9.46 -10.84
N ASP A 171 17.03 -8.23 -11.29
CA ASP A 171 18.02 -7.15 -11.35
C ASP A 171 18.39 -6.62 -9.95
N SER A 172 17.53 -6.80 -8.95
CA SER A 172 17.86 -6.47 -7.56
C SER A 172 18.73 -7.55 -6.93
N GLU A 173 19.91 -7.19 -6.40
CA GLU A 173 20.79 -8.12 -5.69
C GLU A 173 20.10 -8.67 -4.42
N GLY A 174 19.46 -9.83 -4.54
CA GLY A 174 18.85 -10.52 -3.40
C GLY A 174 17.85 -11.61 -3.78
N ASP A 175 17.72 -12.61 -2.90
CA ASP A 175 16.60 -13.52 -2.92
C ASP A 175 15.43 -12.84 -2.18
N THR A 176 14.49 -12.30 -2.94
CA THR A 176 13.32 -11.63 -2.35
C THR A 176 12.17 -12.64 -2.21
N PRO A 177 11.54 -12.77 -1.03
CA PRO A 177 10.34 -13.60 -0.87
C PRO A 177 9.24 -13.25 -1.88
N LEU A 178 9.19 -11.98 -2.30
CA LEU A 178 8.30 -11.51 -3.34
C LEU A 178 8.56 -12.19 -4.70
N LEU A 179 9.81 -12.40 -5.10
CA LEU A 179 10.12 -13.08 -6.36
C LEU A 179 9.58 -14.51 -6.38
N VAL A 180 9.75 -15.23 -5.27
CA VAL A 180 9.19 -16.58 -5.11
C VAL A 180 7.67 -16.56 -5.28
N GLN A 181 6.98 -15.61 -4.64
CA GLN A 181 5.54 -15.46 -4.74
C GLN A 181 5.08 -15.11 -6.16
N VAL A 182 5.76 -14.17 -6.83
CA VAL A 182 5.50 -13.76 -8.22
C VAL A 182 5.65 -14.95 -9.18
N LEU A 183 6.70 -15.76 -9.02
CA LEU A 183 6.96 -16.94 -9.85
C LEU A 183 5.90 -18.03 -9.63
N ILE A 184 5.48 -18.28 -8.39
CA ILE A 184 4.40 -19.22 -8.08
C ILE A 184 3.09 -18.78 -8.75
N ASP A 185 2.70 -17.51 -8.56
CA ASP A 185 1.45 -16.99 -9.12
C ASP A 185 1.45 -17.04 -10.65
N ARG A 186 2.59 -16.71 -11.30
CA ARG A 186 2.75 -16.79 -12.75
C ARG A 186 2.72 -18.24 -13.25
N ALA A 187 3.39 -19.16 -12.57
CA ALA A 187 3.37 -20.58 -12.91
C ALA A 187 1.95 -21.16 -12.86
N TRP A 188 1.15 -20.79 -11.87
CA TRP A 188 -0.25 -21.22 -11.78
C TRP A 188 -1.09 -20.74 -12.96
N ILE A 189 -0.90 -19.52 -13.45
CA ILE A 189 -1.56 -19.04 -14.66
C ILE A 189 -1.20 -19.92 -15.86
N PHE A 190 0.07 -20.29 -16.01
CA PHE A 190 0.49 -21.16 -17.11
C PHE A 190 -0.06 -22.58 -17.00
N ILE A 191 -0.21 -23.11 -15.78
CA ILE A 191 -0.81 -24.42 -15.52
C ILE A 191 -2.32 -24.41 -15.81
N GLU A 192 -3.05 -23.45 -15.26
CA GLU A 192 -4.51 -23.46 -15.24
C GLU A 192 -5.13 -22.86 -16.50
N GLU A 193 -4.58 -21.75 -16.99
CA GLU A 193 -5.24 -20.92 -18.01
C GLU A 193 -4.63 -21.10 -19.41
N ARG A 194 -3.33 -21.45 -19.49
CA ARG A 194 -2.60 -21.58 -20.77
C ARG A 194 -2.22 -23.02 -21.13
N CYS A 195 -2.26 -23.93 -20.16
CA CYS A 195 -1.74 -25.29 -20.29
C CYS A 195 -0.28 -25.36 -20.79
N ASP A 196 0.53 -24.33 -20.51
CA ASP A 196 1.95 -24.26 -20.88
C ASP A 196 2.83 -24.73 -19.71
N LEU A 197 2.90 -26.05 -19.56
CA LEU A 197 3.62 -26.68 -18.46
C LEU A 197 5.14 -26.44 -18.52
N GLN A 198 5.68 -26.21 -19.72
CA GLN A 198 7.11 -25.95 -19.89
C GLN A 198 7.48 -24.59 -19.28
N ARG A 199 6.66 -23.57 -19.54
CA ARG A 199 6.88 -22.24 -18.96
C ARG A 199 6.63 -22.21 -17.45
N ALA A 200 5.62 -22.93 -16.97
CA ALA A 200 5.42 -23.11 -15.53
C ALA A 200 6.63 -23.78 -14.86
N GLU A 201 7.22 -24.81 -15.48
CA GLU A 201 8.42 -25.49 -14.96
C GLU A 201 9.63 -24.54 -14.94
N GLN A 202 9.81 -23.70 -15.96
CA GLN A 202 10.87 -22.68 -15.98
C GLN A 202 10.74 -21.69 -14.83
N ASP A 203 9.53 -21.19 -14.57
CA ASP A 203 9.25 -20.27 -13.48
C ASP A 203 9.60 -20.87 -12.12
N LEU A 204 9.21 -22.13 -11.90
CA LEU A 204 9.47 -22.85 -10.66
C LEU A 204 10.96 -23.29 -10.54
N ALA A 205 11.65 -23.50 -11.65
CA ALA A 205 13.06 -23.87 -11.64
C ALA A 205 13.99 -22.70 -11.28
N GLN A 206 13.59 -21.45 -11.57
CA GLN A 206 14.44 -20.25 -11.36
C GLN A 206 14.92 -20.08 -9.91
N ARG A 207 14.21 -20.59 -8.90
CA ARG A 207 14.57 -20.49 -7.47
C ARG A 207 14.53 -21.84 -6.73
N GLY A 208 14.68 -22.95 -7.46
CA GLY A 208 14.53 -24.35 -7.04
C GLY A 208 14.55 -24.65 -5.52
N PRO A 209 15.67 -24.44 -4.79
CA PRO A 209 15.77 -24.80 -3.37
C PRO A 209 14.84 -24.02 -2.43
N ALA A 210 14.52 -22.76 -2.73
CA ALA A 210 13.67 -21.91 -1.90
C ALA A 210 12.16 -22.22 -2.09
N LEU A 211 11.80 -22.76 -3.25
CA LEU A 211 10.43 -23.11 -3.61
C LEU A 211 9.96 -24.41 -2.96
N THR A 212 10.84 -25.40 -2.79
CA THR A 212 10.49 -26.69 -2.16
C THR A 212 10.00 -26.51 -0.71
N ALA A 213 10.53 -25.52 0.01
CA ALA A 213 10.08 -25.20 1.37
C ALA A 213 8.71 -24.47 1.40
N THR A 214 8.40 -23.67 0.38
CA THR A 214 7.18 -22.85 0.33
C THR A 214 6.00 -23.64 -0.23
N ILE A 215 6.21 -24.50 -1.23
CA ILE A 215 5.15 -25.36 -1.82
C ILE A 215 4.64 -26.38 -0.78
N ALA A 216 5.49 -26.82 0.15
CA ALA A 216 5.09 -27.70 1.26
C ALA A 216 4.07 -27.07 2.22
N LEU A 217 4.04 -25.73 2.34
CA LEU A 217 3.07 -25.00 3.18
C LEU A 217 1.70 -24.79 2.50
N TYR A 218 1.63 -24.97 1.18
CA TYR A 218 0.39 -24.80 0.38
C TYR A 218 -0.25 -26.13 -0.08
N GLY A 219 0.19 -27.31 0.42
CA GLY A 219 -0.40 -28.62 0.05
C GLY A 219 -1.87 -28.81 0.52
N PRO A 220 -2.64 -29.85 0.12
CA PRO A 220 -2.32 -31.09 -0.61
C PRO A 220 -3.40 -31.52 -1.65
N THR A 221 -3.88 -30.64 -2.54
CA THR A 221 -4.93 -31.01 -3.54
C THR A 221 -4.37 -31.53 -4.86
N CYS A 222 -3.07 -31.42 -5.11
CA CYS A 222 -2.47 -31.67 -6.42
C CYS A 222 -2.12 -33.15 -6.69
N THR A 223 -1.97 -34.00 -5.66
CA THR A 223 -1.44 -35.37 -5.83
C THR A 223 -2.40 -36.36 -6.51
N ARG A 224 -3.71 -36.06 -6.66
CA ARG A 224 -4.67 -37.00 -7.27
C ARG A 224 -4.83 -36.89 -8.79
N ARG A 225 -4.37 -35.82 -9.45
CA ARG A 225 -4.62 -35.59 -10.89
C ARG A 225 -3.39 -35.72 -11.80
N TRP A 226 -2.19 -35.78 -11.24
CA TRP A 226 -0.94 -35.56 -11.99
C TRP A 226 0.10 -36.68 -11.82
N GLY A 227 -0.31 -37.94 -11.82
CA GLY A 227 0.57 -39.12 -11.66
C GLY A 227 1.66 -39.30 -12.74
N SER A 228 1.78 -38.40 -13.71
CA SER A 228 2.72 -38.49 -14.83
C SER A 228 3.46 -37.19 -15.15
N CYS A 229 3.24 -36.09 -14.41
CA CYS A 229 3.91 -34.82 -14.69
C CYS A 229 5.24 -34.71 -13.95
N ARG A 230 6.35 -34.41 -14.64
CA ARG A 230 7.69 -34.21 -14.03
C ARG A 230 7.71 -33.13 -12.94
N ILE A 231 6.77 -32.19 -12.99
CA ILE A 231 6.54 -31.15 -11.98
C ILE A 231 6.27 -31.76 -10.59
N ALA A 232 5.60 -32.92 -10.49
CA ALA A 232 5.35 -33.59 -9.22
C ALA A 232 6.58 -34.27 -8.61
N ARG A 233 7.71 -34.36 -9.36
CA ARG A 233 9.01 -34.82 -8.83
C ARG A 233 9.96 -33.67 -8.47
N ALA A 234 9.62 -32.44 -8.85
CA ALA A 234 10.35 -31.23 -8.49
C ALA A 234 9.78 -30.54 -7.24
N ILE A 235 8.57 -30.95 -6.81
CA ILE A 235 7.96 -30.69 -5.50
C ILE A 235 8.40 -31.80 -4.54
#